data_AF-A0AAD0T4G8-F1
#
_entry.id   AF-A0AAD0T4G8-F1
#
_cell.length_a   1.000
_cell.length_b   1.000
_cell.length_c   1.000
_cell.angle_alpha   90.00
_cell.angle_beta   90.00
_cell.angle_gamma   90.00
#
_symmetry.space_group_name_H-M   'P 1'
#
loop_
_entity.id
_entity.type
_entity.pdbx_description
1 polymer ?
#
loop_
_entity_poly.entity_id
_entity_poly.type
_entity_poly.pdbx_seq_one_letter_code
_entity_poly.pdbx_strand_id
1 'polypeptide(L)'
;MKKMTQITLALILASSTFAMECVGSKTFRDNLGNSQRKEVILEKAFDYSDDKIHADIEEAYFVFTKYDQEKYVAKITFGPDYTKGIASTATFDMNNRFELASVNGGTVYKLVCRK
;
A
#
# COMPACT_ATOMS: atom_id res chain seq x y z
N MET A 1 -49.83 30.17 -20.53
CA MET A 1 -48.48 29.92 -21.08
C MET A 1 -47.76 28.95 -20.15
N LYS A 2 -47.59 27.68 -20.57
CA LYS A 2 -47.00 26.62 -19.75
C LYS A 2 -45.48 26.86 -19.62
N LYS A 3 -44.98 27.02 -18.39
CA LYS A 3 -43.55 27.15 -18.10
C LYS A 3 -42.90 25.78 -18.30
N MET A 4 -42.05 25.64 -19.33
CA MET A 4 -41.16 24.49 -19.49
C MET A 4 -39.98 24.67 -18.55
N THR A 5 -39.96 23.92 -17.46
CA THR A 5 -38.81 23.82 -16.55
C THR A 5 -37.76 22.94 -17.23
N GLN A 6 -36.65 23.52 -17.68
CA GLN A 6 -35.49 22.77 -18.13
C GLN A 6 -34.84 22.11 -16.90
N ILE A 7 -34.88 20.78 -16.84
CA ILE A 7 -34.14 19.99 -15.85
C ILE A 7 -32.74 19.81 -16.43
N THR A 8 -31.80 20.63 -15.98
CA THR A 8 -30.38 20.47 -16.29
C THR A 8 -29.87 19.27 -15.50
N LEU A 9 -29.73 18.13 -16.18
CA LEU A 9 -29.19 16.90 -15.62
C LEU A 9 -27.68 17.13 -15.34
N ALA A 10 -27.34 17.42 -14.09
CA ALA A 10 -25.95 17.51 -13.66
C ALA A 10 -25.32 16.10 -13.73
N LEU A 11 -24.54 15.87 -14.78
CA LEU A 11 -23.72 14.67 -14.91
C LEU A 11 -22.61 14.78 -13.85
N ILE A 12 -22.82 14.17 -12.69
CA ILE A 12 -21.77 13.97 -11.70
C ILE A 12 -20.82 12.93 -12.32
N LEU A 13 -19.78 13.42 -13.01
CA LEU A 13 -18.64 12.61 -13.38
C LEU A 13 -18.02 12.12 -12.07
N ALA A 14 -18.32 10.88 -11.71
CA ALA A 14 -17.62 10.17 -10.66
C ALA A 14 -16.17 10.03 -11.12
N SER A 15 -15.33 10.98 -10.74
CA SER A 15 -13.89 10.86 -10.83
C SER A 15 -13.48 9.73 -9.89
N SER A 16 -13.41 8.50 -10.40
CA SER A 16 -12.69 7.41 -9.77
C SER A 16 -11.23 7.84 -9.71
N THR A 17 -10.85 8.46 -8.60
CA THR A 17 -9.45 8.67 -8.28
C THR A 17 -8.84 7.27 -8.16
N PHE A 18 -7.85 6.96 -9.00
CA PHE A 18 -7.05 5.74 -8.91
C PHE A 18 -6.23 5.82 -7.62
N ALA A 19 -6.88 5.50 -6.50
CA ALA A 19 -6.24 5.50 -5.20
C ALA A 19 -5.35 4.26 -5.12
N MET A 20 -4.04 4.48 -5.02
CA MET A 20 -3.09 3.40 -4.74
C MET A 20 -3.51 2.66 -3.47
N GLU A 21 -3.80 1.37 -3.59
CA GLU A 21 -4.11 0.50 -2.45
C GLU A 21 -2.89 -0.37 -2.16
N CYS A 22 -2.37 -0.31 -0.94
CA CYS A 22 -1.26 -1.15 -0.51
C CYS A 22 -1.62 -1.96 0.73
N VAL A 23 -1.19 -3.22 0.76
CA VAL A 23 -1.40 -4.16 1.86
C VAL A 23 -0.06 -4.74 2.30
N GLY A 24 0.26 -4.56 3.57
CA GLY A 24 1.37 -5.22 4.25
C GLY A 24 0.89 -6.53 4.85
N SER A 25 1.72 -7.57 4.84
CA SER A 25 1.38 -8.88 5.40
C SER A 25 2.58 -9.52 6.10
N LYS A 26 2.28 -10.26 7.16
CA LYS A 26 3.21 -11.09 7.94
C LYS A 26 2.71 -12.52 7.95
N THR A 27 3.49 -13.45 7.43
CA THR A 27 3.21 -14.89 7.46
C THR A 27 4.25 -15.59 8.32
N PHE A 28 3.80 -16.31 9.36
CA PHE A 28 4.65 -16.98 10.35
C PHE A 28 4.04 -18.31 10.78
N ARG A 29 4.81 -19.17 11.46
CA ARG A 29 4.27 -20.38 12.10
C ARG A 29 3.94 -20.13 13.56
N ASP A 30 2.79 -20.59 14.02
CA ASP A 30 2.46 -20.59 15.45
C ASP A 30 3.15 -21.73 16.20
N ASN A 31 2.90 -21.80 17.52
CA ASN A 31 3.49 -22.81 18.40
C ASN A 31 3.02 -24.25 18.10
N LEU A 32 1.97 -24.41 17.29
CA LEU A 32 1.46 -25.70 16.81
C LEU A 32 2.01 -26.04 15.42
N GLY A 33 2.83 -25.17 14.84
CA GLY A 33 3.40 -25.32 13.50
C GLY A 33 2.47 -24.90 12.36
N ASN A 34 1.29 -24.36 12.66
CA ASN A 34 0.35 -23.92 11.62
C ASN A 34 0.78 -22.57 11.05
N SER A 35 0.57 -22.38 9.76
CA SER A 35 0.82 -21.11 9.09
C SER A 35 -0.26 -20.09 9.46
N GLN A 36 0.16 -18.96 10.01
CA GLN A 36 -0.66 -17.81 10.34
C GLN A 36 -0.34 -16.65 9.40
N ARG A 37 -1.34 -15.85 9.04
CA ARG A 37 -1.18 -14.64 8.23
C ARG A 37 -1.90 -13.47 8.89
N LYS A 38 -1.18 -12.37 9.06
CA LYS A 38 -1.72 -11.07 9.47
C LYS A 38 -1.56 -10.08 8.32
N GLU A 39 -2.54 -9.22 8.13
CA GLU A 39 -2.54 -8.20 7.08
C GLU A 39 -2.95 -6.86 7.64
N VAL A 40 -2.43 -5.79 7.02
CA VAL A 40 -2.78 -4.41 7.33
C VAL A 40 -2.84 -3.62 6.03
N ILE A 41 -3.87 -2.79 5.89
CA ILE A 41 -3.95 -1.83 4.78
C ILE A 41 -3.05 -0.64 5.16
N LEU A 42 -2.21 -0.20 4.23
CA LEU A 42 -1.36 0.97 4.45
C LEU A 42 -2.22 2.23 4.35
N GLU A 43 -2.06 3.13 5.33
CA GLU A 43 -2.76 4.40 5.39
C GLU A 43 -1.88 5.53 4.86
N LYS A 44 -2.51 6.59 4.32
CA LYS A 44 -1.81 7.80 3.89
C LYS A 44 -1.25 8.55 5.10
N ALA A 45 0.05 8.84 5.06
CA ALA A 45 0.65 9.80 5.97
C ALA A 45 0.15 11.21 5.61
N PHE A 46 -0.16 11.99 6.63
CA PHE A 46 -0.53 13.41 6.48
C PHE A 46 0.68 14.34 6.28
N ASP A 47 1.91 13.82 6.32
CA ASP A 47 3.11 14.62 6.50
C ASP A 47 3.89 14.90 5.19
N TYR A 48 4.58 16.04 5.18
CA TYR A 48 5.25 16.84 4.12
C TYR A 48 6.05 16.16 2.97
N SER A 49 5.91 14.86 2.71
CA SER A 49 6.48 14.18 1.53
C SER A 49 5.38 13.62 0.65
N ASP A 50 5.43 13.90 -0.65
CA ASP A 50 4.48 13.41 -1.66
C ASP A 50 4.09 11.93 -1.43
N ASP A 51 2.78 11.68 -1.28
CA ASP A 51 2.12 10.37 -1.24
C ASP A 51 2.89 9.25 -0.50
N LYS A 52 3.27 9.46 0.76
CA LYS A 52 3.73 8.38 1.64
C LYS A 52 2.53 7.62 2.20
N ILE A 53 2.50 6.30 2.00
CA ILE A 53 1.58 5.37 2.68
C ILE A 53 2.38 4.38 3.52
N HIS A 54 1.88 4.04 4.70
CA HIS A 54 2.60 3.17 5.62
C HIS A 54 1.69 2.40 6.56
N ALA A 55 2.25 1.34 7.15
CA ALA A 55 1.64 0.60 8.24
C ALA A 55 2.70 -0.22 8.99
N ASP A 56 2.37 -0.59 10.21
CA ASP A 56 3.18 -1.42 11.08
C ASP A 56 2.48 -2.76 11.33
N ILE A 57 3.23 -3.86 11.27
CA ILE A 57 2.81 -5.16 11.82
C ILE A 57 3.90 -5.65 12.74
N GLU A 58 3.72 -5.42 14.04
CA GLU A 58 4.64 -5.83 15.09
C GLU A 58 6.07 -5.34 14.80
N GLU A 59 6.99 -6.25 14.47
CA GLU A 59 8.41 -5.94 14.22
C GLU A 59 8.70 -5.49 12.78
N ALA A 60 7.70 -5.16 11.97
CA ALA A 60 7.91 -4.72 10.58
C ALA A 60 7.12 -3.46 10.24
N TYR A 61 7.83 -2.50 9.66
CA TYR A 61 7.29 -1.26 9.10
C TYR A 61 7.30 -1.31 7.58
N PHE A 62 6.14 -1.08 6.98
CA PHE A 62 5.94 -1.08 5.53
C PHE A 62 5.79 0.37 5.07
N VAL A 63 6.54 0.75 4.03
CA VAL A 63 6.47 2.10 3.45
C VAL A 63 6.37 1.98 1.94
N PHE A 64 5.49 2.78 1.36
CA PHE A 64 5.44 3.02 -0.07
C PHE A 64 5.35 4.53 -0.28
N THR A 65 6.26 5.10 -1.07
CA THR A 65 6.39 6.56 -1.19
C THR A 65 6.61 6.93 -2.63
N LYS A 66 5.88 7.94 -3.10
CA LYS A 66 6.13 8.56 -4.41
C LYS A 66 7.31 9.53 -4.29
N TYR A 67 8.26 9.47 -5.21
CA TYR A 67 9.40 10.41 -5.23
C TYR A 67 9.55 11.16 -6.55
N ASP A 68 8.80 10.77 -7.59
CA ASP A 68 8.73 11.43 -8.90
C ASP A 68 7.38 11.10 -9.53
N GLN A 69 7.00 11.79 -10.62
CA GLN A 69 5.67 11.81 -11.24
C GLN A 69 4.93 10.46 -11.28
N GLU A 70 5.65 9.35 -11.52
CA GLU A 70 5.13 7.97 -11.39
C GLU A 70 6.14 6.97 -10.81
N LYS A 71 7.18 7.46 -10.13
CA LYS A 71 8.18 6.57 -9.52
C LYS A 71 7.95 6.46 -8.04
N TYR A 72 7.97 5.22 -7.56
CA TYR A 72 7.73 4.91 -6.16
C TYR A 72 8.88 4.09 -5.60
N VAL A 73 9.14 4.26 -4.30
CA VAL A 73 10.03 3.40 -3.53
C VAL A 73 9.19 2.67 -2.50
N ALA A 74 9.40 1.37 -2.42
CA ALA A 74 8.81 0.49 -1.43
C ALA A 74 9.89 0.02 -0.45
N LYS A 75 9.56 -0.05 0.84
CA LYS A 75 10.46 -0.51 1.90
C LYS A 75 9.72 -1.44 2.86
N ILE A 76 10.44 -2.45 3.32
CA ILE A 76 10.07 -3.28 4.47
C ILE A 76 11.26 -3.22 5.43
N THR A 77 11.08 -2.57 6.58
CA THR A 77 12.11 -2.42 7.60
C THR A 77 11.74 -3.15 8.88
N PHE A 78 12.73 -3.70 9.58
CA PHE A 78 12.51 -4.54 10.75
C PHE A 78 12.96 -3.84 12.03
N GLY A 79 12.13 -3.91 13.07
CA GLY A 79 12.45 -3.41 14.40
C GLY A 79 13.62 -4.18 15.05
N PRO A 80 14.10 -3.69 16.22
CA PRO A 80 13.56 -2.54 16.95
C PRO A 80 14.02 -1.18 16.42
N ASP A 81 15.10 -1.11 15.64
CA ASP A 81 15.71 0.15 15.19
C ASP A 81 15.30 0.56 13.75
N TYR A 82 14.63 -0.33 13.01
CA TYR A 82 14.19 -0.11 11.63
C TYR A 82 15.31 0.27 10.65
N THR A 83 16.56 -0.07 10.98
CA THR A 83 17.73 0.19 10.12
C THR A 83 17.98 -0.95 9.12
N LYS A 84 17.47 -2.15 9.42
CA LYS A 84 17.59 -3.35 8.59
C LYS A 84 16.30 -3.57 7.80
N GLY A 85 16.43 -4.16 6.62
CA GLY A 85 15.28 -4.42 5.76
C GLY A 85 15.65 -4.50 4.29
N ILE A 86 14.64 -4.32 3.44
CA ILE A 86 14.82 -4.23 1.99
C ILE A 86 14.11 -3.00 1.45
N ALA A 87 14.67 -2.44 0.38
CA ALA A 87 14.07 -1.35 -0.38
C ALA A 87 14.13 -1.67 -1.87
N SER A 88 13.11 -1.28 -2.61
CA SER A 88 13.09 -1.44 -4.07
C SER A 88 12.35 -0.28 -4.72
N THR A 89 12.76 0.06 -5.95
CA THR A 89 11.95 0.93 -6.81
C THR A 89 10.76 0.12 -7.32
N ALA A 90 9.55 0.64 -7.17
CA ALA A 90 8.35 -0.06 -7.60
C ALA A 90 8.21 -0.02 -9.12
N THR A 91 8.17 -1.21 -9.73
CA THR A 91 7.77 -1.39 -11.12
C THR A 91 6.51 -2.23 -11.12
N PHE A 92 5.43 -1.69 -11.68
CA PHE A 92 4.15 -2.37 -11.74
C PHE A 92 4.12 -3.33 -12.92
N ASP A 93 3.56 -4.52 -12.70
CA ASP A 93 3.34 -5.50 -13.75
C ASP A 93 2.19 -5.08 -14.68
N MET A 94 1.90 -5.92 -15.68
CA MET A 94 0.79 -5.70 -16.63
C MET A 94 -0.60 -5.66 -15.97
N ASN A 95 -0.73 -6.12 -14.72
CA ASN A 95 -1.96 -6.09 -13.95
C ASN A 95 -2.00 -4.91 -12.97
N ASN A 96 -1.15 -3.91 -13.16
CA ASN A 96 -0.99 -2.77 -12.25
C ASN A 96 -0.66 -3.20 -10.81
N ARG A 97 0.08 -4.29 -10.64
CA ARG A 97 0.48 -4.82 -9.34
C ARG A 97 1.98 -4.69 -9.12
N PHE A 98 2.34 -4.22 -7.94
CA PHE A 98 3.69 -4.28 -7.41
C PHE A 98 3.75 -5.21 -6.20
N GLU A 99 4.83 -5.96 -6.05
CA GLU A 99 5.07 -6.83 -4.91
C GLU A 99 6.53 -6.73 -4.44
N LEU A 100 6.70 -6.62 -3.12
CA LEU A 100 7.99 -6.66 -2.44
C LEU A 100 7.88 -7.67 -1.29
N ALA A 101 8.81 -8.62 -1.22
CA ALA A 101 8.83 -9.62 -0.17
C ALA A 101 10.22 -9.74 0.46
N SER A 102 10.25 -9.94 1.77
CA SER A 102 11.47 -10.17 2.54
C SER A 102 11.25 -11.26 3.58
N VAL A 103 12.28 -12.05 3.83
CA VAL A 103 12.27 -13.09 4.87
C VAL A 103 13.14 -12.60 6.02
N ASN A 104 12.64 -12.74 7.25
CA ASN A 104 13.42 -12.51 8.47
C ASN A 104 13.17 -13.67 9.44
N GLY A 105 14.20 -14.50 9.63
CA GLY A 105 14.07 -15.78 10.34
C GLY A 105 13.04 -16.70 9.67
N GLY A 106 12.08 -17.20 10.46
CA GLY A 106 10.97 -18.04 9.98
C GLY A 106 9.74 -17.28 9.48
N THR A 107 9.82 -15.95 9.38
CA THR A 107 8.70 -15.09 9.01
C THR A 107 8.89 -14.49 7.61
N VAL A 108 7.82 -14.51 6.81
CA VAL A 108 7.76 -13.85 5.51
C VAL A 108 6.95 -12.58 5.62
N TYR A 109 7.53 -11.47 5.18
CA TYR A 109 6.88 -10.17 5.10
C TYR A 109 6.68 -9.78 3.65
N LYS A 110 5.52 -9.23 3.33
CA LYS A 110 5.17 -8.91 1.96
C LYS A 110 4.30 -7.66 1.87
N LEU A 111 4.71 -6.76 1.00
CA LEU A 111 3.98 -5.56 0.60
C LEU A 111 3.45 -5.77 -0.82
N VAL A 112 2.14 -5.57 -1.00
CA VAL A 112 1.49 -5.60 -2.32
C VAL A 112 0.81 -4.26 -2.55
N CYS A 113 1.03 -3.64 -3.69
CA CYS A 113 0.41 -2.38 -4.09
C CYS A 113 -0.30 -2.51 -5.43
N ARG A 114 -1.45 -1.83 -5.58
CA ARG A 114 -2.26 -1.80 -6.80
C ARG A 114 -2.67 -0.37 -7.14
N LYS A 115 -2.55 0.00 -8.42
CA LYS A 115 -3.04 1.27 -8.97
C LYS A 115 -4.49 1.16 -9.42
#